data_AF-A0A367KA74-F1
#
_entry.id   AF-A0A367KA74-F1
#
_cell.length_a   1.000
_cell.length_b   1.000
_cell.length_c   1.000
_cell.angle_alpha   90.00
_cell.angle_beta   90.00
_cell.angle_gamma   90.00
#
_symmetry.space_group_name_H-M   'P 1'
#
loop_
_entity.id
_entity.type
_entity.pdbx_description
1 polymer ?
#
loop_
_entity_poly.entity_id
_entity_poly.type
_entity_poly.pdbx_seq_one_letter_code
_entity_poly.pdbx_strand_id
1 'polypeptide(L)'
;MFLDTFCSNIYPPWSIEYIAYEVIHEGLYHYADKWKDKDEQDFLVVLKMEIRKVDFFIRRKERELESRIAYCERSQPYVDIHKEWIDILADLRELAKFIRVNYGGIEQLIQEHDKLLSLKCPLLVEARCLDTQRLDALYSKLMPLSKNDAKKQVRYYLLKPEYIEEIKAILIFHYPQCSTDKRTVTSIFADDDHFSHYTSLLERDEDATVVHGEEITDELRPKLWIDYQCQLSYHSTELSVSLCTDVMYSIPWCQKVSCPLALLEIKSNTDLSWLLPGDLLQPVPRFSIFIDGIARLYSEQLILLPAWLSNHQVPAFALWTPPLSGKEIDSSEGKVTLSMASTLTWNTSSSFKDAYYQGRNNQSVGYLLIQNEEEEGEEEEKPKKKKKKQSTLEPKIFFANERTFIDWLKFSMLILTAALTLLNFGDYVSMIAGSTFFGIAAVIALYAFGRYRYRAYQIHNTPHMRYDDLFGPFGLCCLFVAAMVLNFVLRWEHPSTPGTFLGTNNQTRQQ
;
A
#
# COMPACT_ATOMS: atom_id res chain seq x y z
N MET A 1 -20.19 -16.33 -23.67
CA MET A 1 -18.91 -16.46 -22.94
C MET A 1 -18.62 -15.24 -22.07
N PHE A 2 -18.48 -14.02 -22.62
CA PHE A 2 -18.28 -12.85 -21.77
C PHE A 2 -19.51 -12.49 -20.92
N LEU A 3 -20.72 -12.61 -21.50
CA LEU A 3 -21.99 -12.40 -20.78
C LEU A 3 -22.07 -13.25 -19.49
N ASP A 4 -21.69 -14.53 -19.56
CA ASP A 4 -21.63 -15.42 -18.38
C ASP A 4 -20.59 -14.96 -17.34
N THR A 5 -19.43 -14.49 -17.80
CA THR A 5 -18.40 -13.93 -16.90
C THR A 5 -18.80 -12.58 -16.31
N PHE A 6 -19.63 -11.80 -17.01
CA PHE A 6 -20.15 -10.53 -16.50
C PHE A 6 -21.18 -10.81 -15.40
N CYS A 7 -22.18 -11.65 -15.67
CA CYS A 7 -23.26 -11.99 -14.74
C CYS A 7 -22.74 -12.65 -13.45
N SER A 8 -21.72 -13.52 -13.55
CA SER A 8 -21.09 -14.15 -12.37
C SER A 8 -20.30 -13.18 -11.49
N ASN A 9 -19.89 -12.03 -12.01
CA ASN A 9 -19.13 -11.02 -11.27
C ASN A 9 -20.00 -9.90 -10.67
N ILE A 10 -21.31 -9.93 -10.90
CA ILE A 10 -22.25 -8.94 -10.36
C ILE A 10 -22.34 -9.11 -8.83
N TYR A 11 -22.14 -8.01 -8.12
CA TYR A 11 -22.39 -7.98 -6.68
C TYR A 11 -23.91 -7.84 -6.43
N PRO A 12 -24.56 -8.83 -5.79
CA PRO A 12 -26.03 -8.85 -5.68
C PRO A 12 -26.66 -7.58 -5.08
N PRO A 13 -26.10 -6.98 -4.02
CA PRO A 13 -26.63 -5.74 -3.43
C PRO A 13 -26.64 -4.54 -4.39
N TRP A 14 -25.77 -4.51 -5.40
CA TRP A 14 -25.68 -3.39 -6.36
C TRP A 14 -26.12 -3.80 -7.77
N SER A 15 -26.76 -4.95 -7.92
CA SER A 15 -27.18 -5.53 -9.22
C SER A 15 -27.91 -4.56 -10.14
N ILE A 16 -28.77 -3.69 -9.58
CA ILE A 16 -29.57 -2.70 -10.31
C ILE A 16 -28.71 -1.58 -10.93
N GLU A 17 -27.59 -1.28 -10.29
CA GLU A 17 -26.71 -0.16 -10.64
C GLU A 17 -25.70 -0.55 -11.74
N TYR A 18 -25.52 -1.85 -11.99
CA TYR A 18 -24.71 -2.35 -13.11
C TYR A 18 -25.34 -1.99 -14.46
N ILE A 19 -24.51 -1.89 -15.49
CA ILE A 19 -24.99 -1.72 -16.86
C ILE A 19 -25.89 -2.90 -17.27
N ALA A 20 -26.99 -2.59 -17.95
CA ALA A 20 -27.89 -3.58 -18.53
C ALA A 20 -27.27 -4.26 -19.78
N TYR A 21 -26.15 -4.97 -19.58
CA TYR A 21 -25.34 -5.55 -20.66
C TYR A 21 -26.15 -6.53 -21.53
N GLU A 22 -26.92 -7.43 -20.91
CA GLU A 22 -27.72 -8.44 -21.62
C GLU A 22 -28.76 -7.81 -22.56
N VAL A 23 -29.54 -6.85 -22.06
CA VAL A 23 -30.60 -6.17 -22.84
C VAL A 23 -30.01 -5.40 -24.02
N ILE A 24 -28.88 -4.70 -23.81
CA ILE A 24 -28.22 -3.93 -24.87
C ILE A 24 -27.58 -4.87 -25.90
N HIS A 25 -26.96 -5.94 -25.45
CA HIS A 25 -26.35 -6.95 -26.31
C HIS A 25 -27.41 -7.64 -27.18
N GLU A 26 -28.51 -8.14 -26.60
CA GLU A 26 -29.59 -8.76 -27.36
C GLU A 26 -30.24 -7.79 -28.36
N GLY A 27 -30.45 -6.53 -27.96
CA GLY A 27 -30.93 -5.49 -28.86
C GLY A 27 -29.99 -5.27 -30.05
N LEU A 28 -28.68 -5.30 -29.83
CA LEU A 28 -27.69 -5.09 -30.89
C LEU A 28 -27.79 -6.19 -31.96
N TYR A 29 -27.89 -7.46 -31.55
CA TYR A 29 -28.04 -8.58 -32.49
C TYR A 29 -29.39 -8.59 -33.21
N HIS A 30 -30.48 -8.23 -32.53
CA HIS A 30 -31.80 -8.24 -33.14
C HIS A 30 -31.96 -7.17 -34.24
N TYR A 31 -31.31 -6.01 -34.08
CA TYR A 31 -31.39 -4.89 -35.04
C TYR A 31 -30.21 -4.83 -36.02
N ALA A 32 -29.20 -5.71 -35.88
CA ALA A 32 -27.99 -5.73 -36.71
C ALA A 32 -28.27 -5.78 -38.22
N ASP A 33 -29.22 -6.62 -38.65
CA ASP A 33 -29.53 -6.83 -40.07
C ASP A 33 -30.19 -5.62 -40.76
N LYS A 34 -30.73 -4.67 -40.00
CA LYS A 34 -31.48 -3.50 -40.51
C LYS A 34 -31.12 -2.20 -39.78
N TRP A 35 -29.84 -2.00 -39.50
CA TRP A 35 -29.36 -0.82 -38.79
C TRP A 35 -29.58 0.48 -39.59
N LYS A 36 -30.28 1.45 -39.00
CA LYS A 36 -30.47 2.79 -39.58
C LYS A 36 -29.82 3.87 -38.72
N ASP A 37 -29.59 5.04 -39.30
CA ASP A 37 -29.05 6.20 -38.58
C ASP A 37 -29.88 6.60 -37.34
N LYS A 38 -31.19 6.31 -37.34
CA LYS A 38 -32.05 6.53 -36.16
C LYS A 38 -31.75 5.54 -35.03
N ASP A 39 -31.49 4.28 -35.36
CA ASP A 39 -31.17 3.23 -34.39
C ASP A 39 -29.77 3.47 -33.79
N GLU A 40 -28.84 4.03 -34.58
CA GLU A 40 -27.54 4.49 -34.09
C GLU A 40 -27.69 5.60 -33.03
N GLN A 41 -28.50 6.61 -33.30
CA GLN A 41 -28.76 7.69 -32.32
C GLN A 41 -29.45 7.15 -31.06
N ASP A 42 -30.40 6.24 -31.21
CA ASP A 42 -31.09 5.60 -30.10
C ASP A 42 -30.14 4.77 -29.24
N PHE A 43 -29.24 3.99 -29.86
CA PHE A 43 -28.19 3.23 -29.17
C PHE A 43 -27.24 4.14 -28.39
N LEU A 44 -26.75 5.22 -29.01
CA LEU A 44 -25.86 6.17 -28.36
C LEU A 44 -26.53 6.84 -27.15
N VAL A 45 -27.81 7.20 -27.25
CA VAL A 45 -28.58 7.77 -26.14
C VAL A 45 -28.71 6.76 -24.99
N VAL A 46 -29.06 5.51 -25.28
CA VAL A 46 -29.18 4.44 -24.28
C VAL A 46 -27.84 4.19 -23.58
N LEU A 47 -26.76 4.06 -24.35
CA LEU A 47 -25.41 3.83 -23.80
C LEU A 47 -24.96 5.01 -22.92
N LYS A 48 -25.24 6.24 -23.35
CA LYS A 48 -24.92 7.45 -22.58
C LYS A 48 -25.71 7.53 -21.27
N MET A 49 -26.97 7.11 -21.27
CA MET A 49 -27.79 7.04 -20.04
C MET A 49 -27.22 6.02 -19.06
N GLU A 50 -26.81 4.85 -19.54
CA GLU A 50 -26.22 3.81 -18.68
C GLU A 50 -24.85 4.23 -18.12
N ILE A 51 -24.01 4.88 -18.92
CA ILE A 51 -22.73 5.45 -18.45
C ILE A 51 -22.98 6.47 -17.33
N ARG A 52 -23.95 7.37 -17.49
CA ARG A 52 -24.30 8.38 -16.47
C ARG A 52 -24.83 7.76 -15.19
N LYS A 53 -25.64 6.70 -15.30
CA LYS A 53 -26.15 5.94 -14.14
C LYS A 53 -24.99 5.39 -13.30
N VAL A 54 -24.04 4.72 -13.96
CA VAL A 54 -22.87 4.13 -13.31
C VAL A 54 -22.00 5.21 -12.66
N ASP A 55 -21.71 6.34 -13.34
CA ASP A 55 -20.92 7.44 -12.75
C ASP A 55 -21.63 8.09 -11.56
N PHE A 56 -22.96 8.26 -11.60
CA PHE A 56 -23.71 8.81 -10.48
C PHE A 56 -23.63 7.90 -9.24
N PHE A 57 -23.76 6.59 -9.43
CA PHE A 57 -23.61 5.62 -8.34
C PHE A 57 -22.19 5.66 -7.74
N ILE A 58 -21.15 5.69 -8.58
CA ILE A 58 -19.76 5.78 -8.12
C ILE A 58 -19.55 7.05 -7.29
N ARG A 59 -20.00 8.21 -7.76
CA ARG A 59 -19.88 9.49 -7.02
C ARG A 59 -20.65 9.50 -5.70
N ARG A 60 -21.76 8.77 -5.63
CA ARG A 60 -22.53 8.62 -4.39
C ARG A 60 -21.74 7.78 -3.39
N LYS A 61 -21.17 6.65 -3.82
CA LYS A 61 -20.37 5.77 -2.96
C LYS A 61 -19.02 6.36 -2.55
N GLU A 62 -18.36 7.10 -3.43
CA GLU A 62 -17.14 7.85 -3.09
C GLU A 62 -17.41 8.81 -1.92
N ARG A 63 -18.48 9.62 -2.00
CA ARG A 63 -18.84 10.57 -0.93
C ARG A 63 -19.22 9.88 0.39
N GLU A 64 -19.90 8.73 0.30
CA GLU A 64 -20.23 7.91 1.46
C GLU A 64 -18.95 7.46 2.18
N LEU A 65 -17.99 6.88 1.44
CA LEU A 65 -16.70 6.43 1.97
C LEU A 65 -15.86 7.60 2.51
N GLU A 66 -15.82 8.74 1.81
CA GLU A 66 -15.12 9.94 2.29
C GLU A 66 -15.68 10.42 3.63
N SER A 67 -17.00 10.38 3.82
CA SER A 67 -17.62 10.81 5.06
C SER A 67 -17.33 9.86 6.23
N ARG A 68 -17.32 8.54 5.98
CA ARG A 68 -16.92 7.53 6.97
C ARG A 68 -15.45 7.66 7.37
N ILE A 69 -14.54 7.86 6.41
CA ILE A 69 -13.12 8.10 6.68
C ILE A 69 -12.95 9.37 7.53
N ALA A 70 -13.62 10.47 7.18
CA ALA A 70 -13.55 11.71 7.94
C ALA A 70 -14.13 11.59 9.37
N TYR A 71 -15.12 10.72 9.57
CA TYR A 71 -15.64 10.39 10.90
C TYR A 71 -14.61 9.62 11.74
N CYS A 72 -13.95 8.61 11.16
CA CYS A 72 -12.88 7.86 11.81
C CYS A 72 -11.70 8.77 12.19
N GLU A 73 -11.29 9.69 11.31
CA GLU A 73 -10.24 10.67 11.58
C GLU A 73 -10.55 11.57 12.78
N ARG A 74 -11.81 12.00 12.94
CA ARG A 74 -12.23 12.89 14.04
C ARG A 74 -12.44 12.17 15.37
N SER A 75 -12.77 10.88 15.32
CA SER A 75 -13.18 10.10 16.50
C SER A 75 -12.00 9.42 17.21
N GLN A 76 -10.76 9.64 16.75
CA GLN A 76 -9.56 9.29 17.53
C GLN A 76 -9.60 10.01 18.89
N PRO A 77 -9.42 9.32 20.04
CA PRO A 77 -8.96 7.93 20.24
C PRO A 77 -10.03 6.93 20.77
N TYR A 78 -11.33 7.21 20.68
CA TYR A 78 -12.37 6.51 21.47
C TYR A 78 -13.02 5.30 20.79
N VAL A 79 -12.99 5.23 19.45
CA VAL A 79 -13.70 4.19 18.68
C VAL A 79 -12.76 3.01 18.37
N ASP A 80 -13.28 1.78 18.39
CA ASP A 80 -12.60 0.60 17.82
C ASP A 80 -12.48 0.75 16.30
N ILE A 81 -11.48 1.53 15.88
CA ILE A 81 -11.24 1.94 14.49
C ILE A 81 -10.99 0.72 13.60
N HIS A 82 -10.54 -0.41 14.15
CA HIS A 82 -10.24 -1.62 13.38
C HIS A 82 -11.44 -2.18 12.64
N LYS A 83 -12.57 -2.32 13.35
CA LYS A 83 -13.77 -2.93 12.77
C LYS A 83 -14.33 -2.07 11.64
N GLU A 84 -14.48 -0.77 11.89
CA GLU A 84 -14.96 0.19 10.90
C GLU A 84 -13.99 0.32 9.72
N TRP A 85 -12.67 0.24 9.95
CA TRP A 85 -11.66 0.27 8.91
C TRP A 85 -11.72 -0.96 7.99
N ILE A 86 -11.93 -2.15 8.56
CA ILE A 86 -12.13 -3.39 7.79
C ILE A 86 -13.37 -3.27 6.90
N ASP A 87 -14.46 -2.73 7.45
CA ASP A 87 -15.72 -2.53 6.71
C ASP A 87 -15.54 -1.50 5.57
N ILE A 88 -14.87 -0.36 5.83
CA ILE A 88 -14.55 0.64 4.81
C ILE A 88 -13.67 0.03 3.70
N LEU A 89 -12.68 -0.80 4.06
CA LEU A 89 -11.80 -1.45 3.09
C LEU A 89 -12.56 -2.47 2.23
N ALA A 90 -13.48 -3.22 2.81
CA ALA A 90 -14.34 -4.16 2.10
C ALA A 90 -15.21 -3.41 1.08
N ASP A 91 -15.86 -2.32 1.48
CA ASP A 91 -16.69 -1.51 0.58
C ASP A 91 -15.87 -0.86 -0.55
N LEU A 92 -14.66 -0.39 -0.25
CA LEU A 92 -13.75 0.17 -1.25
C LEU A 92 -13.31 -0.89 -2.29
N ARG A 93 -13.08 -2.12 -1.85
CA ARG A 93 -12.73 -3.26 -2.72
C ARG A 93 -13.89 -3.63 -3.63
N GLU A 94 -15.10 -3.73 -3.09
CA GLU A 94 -16.29 -4.01 -3.89
C GLU A 94 -16.55 -2.88 -4.89
N LEU A 95 -16.37 -1.61 -4.49
CA LEU A 95 -16.49 -0.46 -5.40
C LEU A 95 -15.48 -0.52 -6.55
N ALA A 96 -14.22 -0.90 -6.26
CA ALA A 96 -13.21 -1.10 -7.30
C ALA A 96 -13.60 -2.24 -8.27
N LYS A 97 -14.15 -3.34 -7.75
CA LYS A 97 -14.66 -4.44 -8.56
C LYS A 97 -15.83 -4.00 -9.44
N PHE A 98 -16.78 -3.25 -8.88
CA PHE A 98 -17.91 -2.66 -9.60
C PHE A 98 -17.46 -1.80 -10.77
N ILE A 99 -16.50 -0.89 -10.55
CA ILE A 99 -15.95 -0.02 -11.59
C ILE A 99 -15.32 -0.85 -12.72
N ARG A 100 -14.47 -1.82 -12.36
CA ARG A 100 -13.75 -2.65 -13.33
C ARG A 100 -14.71 -3.46 -14.22
N VAL A 101 -15.73 -4.06 -13.62
CA VAL A 101 -16.70 -4.91 -14.34
C VAL A 101 -17.57 -4.06 -15.26
N ASN A 102 -18.06 -2.90 -14.81
CA ASN A 102 -18.87 -2.00 -15.65
C ASN A 102 -18.06 -1.39 -16.80
N TYR A 103 -16.83 -0.92 -16.54
CA TYR A 103 -15.95 -0.42 -17.58
C TYR A 103 -15.67 -1.49 -18.64
N GLY A 104 -15.33 -2.71 -18.21
CA GLY A 104 -15.14 -3.84 -19.12
C GLY A 104 -16.39 -4.19 -19.93
N GLY A 105 -17.58 -4.13 -19.31
CA GLY A 105 -18.85 -4.33 -20.00
C GLY A 105 -19.13 -3.29 -21.08
N ILE A 106 -18.91 -2.00 -20.78
CA ILE A 106 -19.07 -0.90 -21.72
C ILE A 106 -18.08 -1.02 -22.88
N GLU A 107 -16.81 -1.31 -22.57
CA GLU A 107 -15.76 -1.48 -23.58
C GLU A 107 -16.11 -2.63 -24.53
N GLN A 108 -16.63 -3.75 -24.01
CA GLN A 108 -17.05 -4.85 -24.86
C GLN A 108 -18.28 -4.54 -25.70
N LEU A 109 -19.29 -3.85 -25.16
CA LEU A 109 -20.43 -3.40 -25.97
C LEU A 109 -20.00 -2.49 -27.12
N ILE A 110 -19.06 -1.58 -26.87
CA ILE A 110 -18.51 -0.70 -27.89
C ILE A 110 -17.73 -1.52 -28.94
N GLN A 111 -16.91 -2.49 -28.52
CA GLN A 111 -16.18 -3.34 -29.44
C GLN A 111 -17.09 -4.25 -30.28
N GLU A 112 -18.20 -4.74 -29.72
CA GLU A 112 -19.19 -5.55 -30.43
C GLU A 112 -19.96 -4.71 -31.45
N HIS A 113 -20.37 -3.49 -31.08
CA HIS A 113 -20.96 -2.51 -32.00
C HIS A 113 -20.01 -2.17 -33.15
N ASP A 114 -18.76 -1.79 -32.84
CA ASP A 114 -17.75 -1.43 -33.83
C ASP A 114 -17.46 -2.61 -34.79
N LYS A 115 -17.48 -3.86 -34.31
CA LYS A 115 -17.29 -5.07 -35.14
C LYS A 115 -18.47 -5.35 -36.06
N LEU A 116 -19.69 -5.22 -35.55
CA LEU A 116 -20.91 -5.53 -36.32
C LEU A 116 -21.22 -4.47 -37.36
N LEU A 117 -20.91 -3.20 -37.07
CA LEU A 117 -21.35 -2.06 -37.87
C LEU A 117 -20.19 -1.34 -38.59
N SER A 118 -18.93 -1.66 -38.30
CA SER A 118 -17.72 -1.03 -38.88
C SER A 118 -17.67 0.49 -38.75
N LEU A 119 -18.52 1.07 -37.88
CA LEU A 119 -18.57 2.48 -37.50
C LEU A 119 -17.80 2.62 -36.19
N LYS A 120 -17.10 3.76 -36.00
CA LYS A 120 -16.38 4.03 -34.75
C LYS A 120 -17.30 4.76 -33.77
N CYS A 121 -17.57 4.16 -32.63
CA CYS A 121 -18.29 4.81 -31.53
C CYS A 121 -17.47 5.97 -30.91
N PRO A 122 -17.98 7.22 -30.88
CA PRO A 122 -17.29 8.35 -30.27
C PRO A 122 -17.29 8.33 -28.73
N LEU A 123 -18.12 7.49 -28.10
CA LEU A 123 -18.34 7.46 -26.64
C LEU A 123 -17.22 6.77 -25.84
N LEU A 124 -16.20 6.21 -26.50
CA LEU A 124 -15.05 5.59 -25.82
C LEU A 124 -14.32 6.56 -24.88
N VAL A 125 -14.33 7.86 -25.18
CA VAL A 125 -13.70 8.90 -24.34
C VAL A 125 -14.51 9.15 -23.07
N GLU A 126 -15.85 9.17 -23.14
CA GLU A 126 -16.71 9.32 -21.97
C GLU A 126 -16.62 8.08 -21.06
N ALA A 127 -16.47 6.88 -21.63
CA ALA A 127 -16.28 5.63 -20.89
C ALA A 127 -14.94 5.58 -20.14
N ARG A 128 -13.86 6.20 -20.67
CA ARG A 128 -12.54 6.25 -20.03
C ARG A 128 -12.49 7.09 -18.74
N CYS A 129 -13.45 7.96 -18.50
CA CYS A 129 -13.53 8.74 -17.25
C CYS A 129 -13.92 7.90 -16.01
N LEU A 130 -14.30 6.63 -16.20
CA LEU A 130 -14.69 5.70 -15.14
C LEU A 130 -13.49 4.94 -14.54
N ASP A 131 -12.25 5.39 -14.73
CA ASP A 131 -11.08 4.64 -14.27
C ASP A 131 -10.97 4.56 -12.73
N THR A 132 -10.48 3.40 -12.26
CA THR A 132 -10.20 3.06 -10.86
C THR A 132 -9.24 4.04 -10.16
N GLN A 133 -8.47 4.82 -10.92
CA GLN A 133 -7.55 5.86 -10.42
C GLN A 133 -8.21 6.87 -9.48
N ARG A 134 -9.54 7.06 -9.58
CA ARG A 134 -10.29 7.94 -8.67
C ARG A 134 -10.27 7.46 -7.21
N LEU A 135 -10.09 6.15 -7.00
CA LEU A 135 -10.02 5.56 -5.66
C LEU A 135 -8.65 5.76 -4.99
N ASP A 136 -7.59 6.15 -5.72
CA ASP A 136 -6.24 6.32 -5.16
C ASP A 136 -6.20 7.35 -4.01
N ALA A 137 -7.01 8.41 -4.14
CA ALA A 137 -7.15 9.43 -3.10
C ALA A 137 -7.74 8.83 -1.81
N LEU A 138 -8.71 7.93 -1.92
CA LEU A 138 -9.31 7.22 -0.78
C LEU A 138 -8.33 6.24 -0.16
N TYR A 139 -7.64 5.44 -0.98
CA TYR A 139 -6.60 4.52 -0.51
C TYR A 139 -5.49 5.24 0.26
N SER A 140 -5.04 6.40 -0.23
CA SER A 140 -3.99 7.18 0.43
C SER A 140 -4.40 7.75 1.79
N LYS A 141 -5.69 8.11 1.97
CA LYS A 141 -6.24 8.53 3.26
C LYS A 141 -6.43 7.36 4.23
N LEU A 142 -6.75 6.17 3.71
CA LEU A 142 -7.01 4.97 4.51
C LEU A 142 -5.73 4.28 5.02
N MET A 143 -4.63 4.35 4.25
CA MET A 143 -3.35 3.70 4.59
C MET A 143 -2.70 4.18 5.92
N PRO A 144 -2.64 5.50 6.24
CA PRO A 144 -2.07 5.95 7.52
C PRO A 144 -2.91 5.53 8.72
N LEU A 145 -4.23 5.35 8.56
CA LEU A 145 -5.11 4.86 9.64
C LEU A 145 -4.75 3.43 10.07
N SER A 146 -4.30 2.58 9.14
CA SER A 146 -3.81 1.22 9.44
C SER A 146 -2.45 1.21 10.16
N LYS A 147 -1.58 2.21 9.91
CA LYS A 147 -0.23 2.26 10.50
C LYS A 147 -0.21 2.64 11.97
N ASN A 148 -1.25 3.30 12.48
CA ASN A 148 -1.35 3.66 13.89
C ASN A 148 -1.61 2.45 14.80
N ASP A 149 -1.94 1.29 14.23
CA ASP A 149 -2.24 0.06 14.95
C ASP A 149 -1.25 -1.10 14.70
N ALA A 150 -0.01 -0.80 14.33
CA ALA A 150 1.04 -1.75 14.69
C ALA A 150 1.24 -1.68 16.21
N LYS A 151 0.43 -2.45 16.98
CA LYS A 151 0.76 -2.74 18.39
C LYS A 151 2.21 -3.21 18.41
N LYS A 152 3.14 -2.36 18.87
CA LYS A 152 4.57 -2.68 18.95
C LYS A 152 4.68 -4.03 19.67
N GLN A 153 5.21 -5.04 19.01
CA GLN A 153 5.41 -6.32 19.66
C GLN A 153 6.47 -6.12 20.73
N VAL A 154 6.09 -6.36 21.98
CA VAL A 154 7.00 -6.32 23.12
C VAL A 154 7.60 -7.71 23.30
N ARG A 155 8.92 -7.78 23.28
CA ARG A 155 9.69 -9.01 23.53
C ARG A 155 10.56 -8.80 24.75
N TYR A 156 10.54 -9.81 25.62
CA TYR A 156 11.37 -9.85 26.81
C TYR A 156 12.43 -10.94 26.66
N TYR A 157 13.66 -10.61 27.03
CA TYR A 157 14.79 -11.52 27.04
C TYR A 157 15.40 -11.51 28.44
N LEU A 158 15.63 -12.71 28.99
CA LEU A 158 16.36 -12.87 30.22
C LEU A 158 17.83 -13.06 29.92
N LEU A 159 18.67 -12.32 30.65
CA LEU A 159 20.10 -12.20 30.44
C LEU A 159 20.85 -12.71 31.65
N LYS A 160 21.90 -13.51 31.41
CA LYS A 160 22.86 -13.81 32.47
C LYS A 160 23.71 -12.57 32.77
N PRO A 161 24.12 -12.35 34.03
CA PRO A 161 24.95 -11.20 34.41
C PRO A 161 26.25 -11.06 33.59
N GLU A 162 26.81 -12.19 33.14
CA GLU A 162 28.04 -12.27 32.36
C GLU A 162 27.95 -11.57 30.98
N TYR A 163 26.76 -11.47 30.39
CA TYR A 163 26.56 -10.93 29.04
C TYR A 163 26.01 -9.49 29.02
N ILE A 164 25.82 -8.87 30.18
CA ILE A 164 25.21 -7.53 30.29
C ILE A 164 26.05 -6.48 29.55
N GLU A 165 27.36 -6.46 29.79
CA GLU A 165 28.26 -5.46 29.21
C GLU A 165 28.44 -5.65 27.70
N GLU A 166 28.44 -6.90 27.23
CA GLU A 166 28.50 -7.20 25.79
C GLU A 166 27.26 -6.69 25.04
N ILE A 167 26.07 -6.98 25.57
CA ILE A 167 24.81 -6.52 24.96
C ILE A 167 24.67 -5.00 25.03
N LYS A 168 25.10 -4.40 26.14
CA LYS A 168 25.14 -2.95 26.29
C LYS A 168 26.05 -2.30 25.24
N ALA A 169 27.22 -2.88 24.97
CA ALA A 169 28.12 -2.41 23.92
C ALA A 169 27.47 -2.54 22.52
N ILE A 170 26.82 -3.66 22.21
CA ILE A 170 26.09 -3.87 20.95
C ILE A 170 24.98 -2.82 20.77
N LEU A 171 24.18 -2.59 21.80
CA LEU A 171 23.09 -1.60 21.77
C LEU A 171 23.63 -0.18 21.59
N ILE A 172 24.71 0.20 22.27
CA ILE A 172 25.33 1.52 22.11
C ILE A 172 25.92 1.68 20.70
N PHE A 173 26.52 0.62 20.15
CA PHE A 173 27.08 0.63 18.79
C PHE A 173 26.01 0.88 17.72
N HIS A 174 24.86 0.21 17.83
CA HIS A 174 23.76 0.38 16.88
C HIS A 174 22.90 1.62 17.16
N TYR A 175 22.78 2.04 18.42
CA TYR A 175 21.93 3.14 18.87
C TYR A 175 22.72 4.13 19.73
N PRO A 176 23.51 5.03 19.10
CA PRO A 176 24.40 5.96 19.83
C PRO A 176 23.67 7.02 20.66
N GLN A 177 22.35 7.15 20.51
CA GLN A 177 21.49 8.07 21.29
C GLN A 177 20.91 7.42 22.56
N CYS A 178 21.34 6.22 22.95
CA CYS A 178 20.90 5.59 24.19
C CYS A 178 21.24 6.46 25.41
N SER A 179 20.28 6.67 26.30
CA SER A 179 20.56 7.23 27.63
C SER A 179 21.18 6.14 28.50
N THR A 180 22.39 6.40 28.99
CA THR A 180 23.15 5.53 29.90
C THR A 180 23.04 5.96 31.36
N ASP A 181 22.13 6.89 31.67
CA ASP A 181 21.88 7.34 33.03
C ASP A 181 21.31 6.18 33.84
N LYS A 182 22.02 5.79 34.90
CA LYS A 182 21.51 4.78 35.84
C LYS A 182 20.32 5.36 36.58
N ARG A 183 19.12 4.82 36.32
CA ARG A 183 17.88 5.21 37.00
C ARG A 183 17.38 4.05 37.84
N THR A 184 17.25 4.26 39.14
CA THR A 184 16.55 3.36 40.04
C THR A 184 15.05 3.60 39.91
N VAL A 185 14.31 2.58 39.51
CA VAL A 185 12.84 2.64 39.39
C VAL A 185 12.24 1.69 40.42
N THR A 186 11.27 2.21 41.16
CA THR A 186 10.46 1.45 42.12
C THR A 186 9.03 1.41 41.62
N SER A 187 8.51 0.23 41.33
CA SER A 187 7.11 0.02 40.96
C SER A 187 6.38 -0.78 42.02
N ILE A 188 5.16 -0.34 42.36
CA ILE A 188 4.32 -0.95 43.37
C ILE A 188 3.12 -1.57 42.67
N PHE A 189 2.87 -2.85 42.94
CA PHE A 189 1.74 -3.60 42.41
C PHE A 189 0.83 -4.07 43.53
N ALA A 190 -0.47 -3.96 43.27
CA ALA A 190 -1.52 -4.41 44.18
C ALA A 190 -2.26 -5.61 43.58
N ASP A 191 -2.70 -6.50 44.46
CA ASP A 191 -3.53 -7.64 44.12
C ASP A 191 -4.46 -7.93 45.31
N ASP A 192 -5.48 -8.74 45.07
CA ASP A 192 -6.37 -9.20 46.13
C ASP A 192 -5.71 -10.30 46.98
N ASP A 193 -6.40 -10.76 48.03
CA ASP A 193 -5.89 -11.83 48.90
C ASP A 193 -5.94 -13.22 48.24
N HIS A 194 -6.62 -13.37 47.10
CA HIS A 194 -6.78 -14.63 46.35
C HIS A 194 -5.90 -14.70 45.09
N PHE A 195 -5.13 -13.65 44.80
CA PHE A 195 -4.30 -13.50 43.61
C PHE A 195 -5.10 -13.60 42.29
N SER A 196 -6.29 -13.02 42.25
CA SER A 196 -7.17 -13.07 41.06
C SER A 196 -6.58 -12.33 39.86
N HIS A 197 -5.94 -11.17 40.06
CA HIS A 197 -5.30 -10.44 38.97
C HIS A 197 -4.08 -11.20 38.44
N TYR A 198 -3.31 -11.83 39.32
CA TYR A 198 -2.24 -12.74 38.92
C TYR A 198 -2.74 -13.90 38.07
N THR A 199 -3.82 -14.59 38.49
CA THR A 199 -4.36 -15.74 37.74
C THR A 199 -4.95 -15.32 36.40
N SER A 200 -5.74 -14.25 36.36
CA SER A 200 -6.32 -13.74 35.11
C SER A 200 -5.25 -13.24 34.13
N LEU A 201 -4.15 -12.65 34.63
CA LEU A 201 -3.03 -12.23 33.79
C LEU A 201 -2.22 -13.43 33.25
N LEU A 202 -2.14 -14.52 34.03
CA LEU A 202 -1.49 -15.76 33.62
C LEU A 202 -2.33 -16.53 32.59
N GLU A 203 -3.65 -16.60 32.79
CA GLU A 203 -4.63 -17.26 31.92
C GLU A 203 -4.97 -16.44 30.66
N ARG A 204 -4.70 -15.13 30.70
CA ARG A 204 -4.95 -14.14 29.64
C ARG A 204 -6.42 -13.92 29.33
N ASP A 205 -7.18 -13.59 30.36
CA ASP A 205 -8.52 -13.06 30.17
C ASP A 205 -8.46 -11.72 29.40
N GLU A 206 -9.44 -11.48 28.53
CA GLU A 206 -9.47 -10.30 27.65
C GLU A 206 -9.54 -8.97 28.45
N ASP A 207 -10.01 -9.02 29.70
CA ASP A 207 -10.16 -7.89 30.62
C ASP A 207 -9.06 -7.82 31.70
N ALA A 208 -8.01 -8.64 31.62
CA ALA A 208 -6.97 -8.69 32.66
C ALA A 208 -6.07 -7.43 32.64
N THR A 209 -6.22 -6.57 33.65
CA THR A 209 -5.40 -5.37 33.85
C THR A 209 -4.44 -5.53 35.03
N VAL A 210 -3.26 -4.92 34.90
CA VAL A 210 -2.26 -4.83 35.97
C VAL A 210 -2.48 -3.53 36.73
N VAL A 211 -2.83 -3.61 38.00
CA VAL A 211 -3.01 -2.43 38.85
C VAL A 211 -1.66 -2.00 39.44
N HIS A 212 -1.22 -0.78 39.10
CA HIS A 212 0.05 -0.23 39.57
C HIS A 212 -0.08 1.24 40.00
N GLY A 213 0.69 1.66 41.01
CA GLY A 213 0.84 3.09 41.36
C GLY A 213 -0.42 3.78 41.89
N GLU A 214 -0.89 4.84 41.22
CA GLU A 214 -1.95 5.78 41.67
C GLU A 214 -3.38 5.18 41.65
N GLU A 215 -3.57 4.00 41.05
CA GLU A 215 -4.87 3.31 40.91
C GLU A 215 -5.22 2.36 42.07
N ILE A 216 -4.46 2.40 43.16
CA ILE A 216 -4.71 1.56 44.34
C ILE A 216 -5.95 2.08 45.07
N THR A 217 -7.07 1.38 44.93
CA THR A 217 -8.32 1.60 45.67
C THR A 217 -8.28 0.95 47.06
N ASP A 218 -9.16 1.36 47.98
CA ASP A 218 -9.18 0.87 49.38
C ASP A 218 -9.38 -0.67 49.52
N GLU A 219 -9.87 -1.33 48.46
CA GLU A 219 -10.10 -2.79 48.42
C GLU A 219 -8.85 -3.58 47.97
N LEU A 220 -7.90 -2.95 47.26
CA LEU A 220 -6.68 -3.57 46.74
C LEU A 220 -5.49 -3.25 47.64
N ARG A 221 -4.83 -4.28 48.18
CA ARG A 221 -3.66 -4.09 49.04
C ARG A 221 -2.38 -4.17 48.20
N PRO A 222 -1.40 -3.29 48.43
CA PRO A 222 -0.12 -3.38 47.74
C PRO A 222 0.62 -4.63 48.25
N LYS A 223 0.94 -5.55 47.34
CA LYS A 223 1.49 -6.89 47.63
C LYS A 223 2.95 -7.06 47.20
N LEU A 224 3.38 -6.28 46.20
CA LEU A 224 4.68 -6.42 45.56
C LEU A 224 5.33 -5.06 45.28
N TRP A 225 6.56 -4.90 45.74
CA TRP A 225 7.45 -3.78 45.43
C TRP A 225 8.56 -4.32 44.56
N ILE A 226 8.75 -3.72 43.40
CA ILE A 226 9.80 -4.08 42.46
C ILE A 226 10.75 -2.90 42.33
N ASP A 227 11.98 -3.09 42.83
CA ASP A 227 13.07 -2.15 42.64
C ASP A 227 13.97 -2.68 41.53
N TYR A 228 14.27 -1.89 40.51
CA TYR A 228 15.22 -2.26 39.46
C TYR A 228 16.07 -1.09 38.99
N GLN A 229 17.26 -1.38 38.50
CA GLN A 229 18.16 -0.39 37.90
C GLN A 229 18.05 -0.43 36.38
N CYS A 230 17.47 0.60 35.78
CA CYS A 230 17.53 0.81 34.34
C CYS A 230 18.93 1.33 33.98
N GLN A 231 19.74 0.49 33.34
CA GLN A 231 21.11 0.85 32.95
C GLN A 231 21.20 1.48 31.56
N LEU A 232 20.26 1.16 30.68
CA LEU A 232 20.20 1.68 29.33
C LEU A 232 18.75 1.79 28.88
N SER A 233 18.40 2.95 28.34
CA SER A 233 17.10 3.17 27.72
C SER A 233 17.24 3.90 26.41
N TYR A 234 16.53 3.42 25.40
CA TYR A 234 16.39 4.05 24.10
C TYR A 234 14.92 4.08 23.72
N HIS A 235 14.45 5.25 23.29
CA HIS A 235 13.07 5.43 22.85
C HIS A 235 13.04 6.21 21.54
N SER A 236 12.42 5.61 20.54
CA SER A 236 12.14 6.17 19.23
C SER A 236 10.69 5.87 18.83
N THR A 237 10.22 6.53 17.78
CA THR A 237 8.88 6.34 17.22
C THR A 237 8.63 4.87 16.86
N GLU A 238 9.62 4.16 16.35
CA GLU A 238 9.49 2.78 15.85
C GLU A 238 10.05 1.71 16.80
N LEU A 239 11.00 2.07 17.66
CA LEU A 239 11.73 1.15 18.53
C LEU A 239 11.90 1.72 19.93
N SER A 240 11.63 0.91 20.96
CA SER A 240 12.10 1.20 22.32
C SER A 240 12.80 0.00 22.93
N VAL A 241 13.99 0.22 23.50
CA VAL A 241 14.81 -0.80 24.14
C VAL A 241 15.12 -0.35 25.57
N SER A 242 14.89 -1.24 26.53
CA SER A 242 15.15 -1.02 27.96
C SER A 242 15.94 -2.21 28.53
N LEU A 243 17.10 -1.93 29.14
CA LEU A 243 17.92 -2.91 29.85
C LEU A 243 17.85 -2.64 31.36
N CYS A 244 17.27 -3.57 32.10
CA CYS A 244 17.08 -3.51 33.54
C CYS A 244 17.94 -4.56 34.25
N THR A 245 18.73 -4.14 35.23
CA THR A 245 19.55 -4.98 36.11
C THR A 245 19.08 -4.86 37.56
N ASP A 246 19.58 -5.74 38.42
CA ASP A 246 19.35 -5.68 39.87
C ASP A 246 17.86 -5.62 40.23
N VAL A 247 17.05 -6.43 39.55
CA VAL A 247 15.62 -6.54 39.81
C VAL A 247 15.43 -7.22 41.17
N MET A 248 14.83 -6.51 42.11
CA MET A 248 14.57 -6.92 43.47
C MET A 248 13.07 -6.90 43.73
N TYR A 249 12.53 -8.04 44.14
CA TYR A 249 11.16 -8.19 44.59
C TYR A 249 11.11 -8.08 46.10
N SER A 250 10.22 -7.26 46.64
CA SER A 250 10.06 -7.11 48.07
C SER A 250 8.60 -7.07 48.49
N ILE A 251 8.34 -7.68 49.64
CA ILE A 251 7.08 -7.53 50.39
C ILE A 251 7.33 -6.46 51.46
N PRO A 252 6.35 -5.61 51.81
CA PRO A 252 6.50 -4.63 52.86
C PRO A 252 6.87 -5.33 54.15
N TRP A 253 7.95 -4.86 54.77
CA TRP A 253 8.34 -5.25 56.12
C TRP A 253 8.69 -6.74 56.29
N CYS A 254 8.92 -7.49 55.21
CA CYS A 254 9.11 -8.95 55.28
C CYS A 254 10.32 -9.45 54.49
N GLN A 255 10.12 -10.02 53.29
CA GLN A 255 11.16 -10.73 52.53
C GLN A 255 11.54 -9.97 51.26
N LYS A 256 12.84 -10.02 50.92
CA LYS A 256 13.38 -9.54 49.65
C LYS A 256 13.97 -10.70 48.87
N VAL A 257 13.63 -10.80 47.58
CA VAL A 257 14.14 -11.82 46.66
C VAL A 257 14.72 -11.12 45.44
N SER A 258 15.98 -11.43 45.14
CA SER A 258 16.66 -10.91 43.94
C SER A 258 16.38 -11.79 42.73
N CYS A 259 16.20 -11.17 41.56
CA CYS A 259 16.25 -11.89 40.31
C CYS A 259 17.70 -12.12 39.87
N PRO A 260 18.13 -13.38 39.67
CA PRO A 260 19.50 -13.69 39.26
C PRO A 260 19.80 -13.30 37.81
N LEU A 261 18.77 -12.98 37.03
CA LEU A 261 18.85 -12.64 35.60
C LEU A 261 18.49 -11.17 35.39
N ALA A 262 19.17 -10.52 34.46
CA ALA A 262 18.81 -9.19 33.97
C ALA A 262 17.70 -9.28 32.91
N LEU A 263 16.92 -8.20 32.77
CA LEU A 263 15.78 -8.13 31.88
C LEU A 263 16.06 -7.16 30.73
N LEU A 264 15.91 -7.63 29.50
CA LEU A 264 15.95 -6.81 28.29
C LEU A 264 14.56 -6.78 27.66
N GLU A 265 13.99 -5.59 27.52
CA GLU A 265 12.71 -5.34 26.89
C GLU A 265 12.93 -4.63 25.55
N ILE A 266 12.34 -5.16 24.48
CA ILE A 266 12.40 -4.61 23.13
C ILE A 266 10.97 -4.46 22.61
N LYS A 267 10.56 -3.22 22.33
CA LYS A 267 9.29 -2.92 21.66
C LYS A 267 9.60 -2.47 20.24
N SER A 268 9.25 -3.28 19.25
CA SER A 268 9.51 -3.00 17.85
C SER A 268 8.30 -3.34 16.99
N ASN A 269 8.16 -2.64 15.87
CA ASN A 269 7.25 -3.02 14.80
C ASN A 269 7.86 -4.10 13.88
N THR A 270 9.18 -4.23 13.88
CA THR A 270 9.93 -5.15 13.02
C THR A 270 10.68 -6.22 13.82
N ASP A 271 10.93 -7.35 13.18
CA ASP A 271 11.75 -8.42 13.73
C ASP A 271 13.23 -8.00 13.83
N LEU A 272 13.70 -7.78 15.06
CA LEU A 272 15.10 -7.44 15.38
C LEU A 272 15.95 -8.66 15.72
N SER A 273 15.64 -9.84 15.17
CA SER A 273 16.41 -11.06 15.40
C SER A 273 17.87 -10.96 14.94
N TRP A 274 18.16 -10.04 14.02
CA TRP A 274 19.52 -9.75 13.56
C TRP A 274 20.37 -8.97 14.57
N LEU A 275 19.73 -8.26 15.51
CA LEU A 275 20.43 -7.34 16.41
C LEU A 275 21.18 -8.08 17.52
N LEU A 276 20.72 -9.27 17.89
CA LEU A 276 21.22 -9.98 19.06
C LEU A 276 21.56 -11.44 18.69
N PRO A 277 22.81 -11.90 18.92
CA PRO A 277 23.21 -13.27 18.67
C PRO A 277 22.33 -14.26 19.46
N GLY A 278 21.80 -15.27 18.77
CA GLY A 278 20.83 -16.22 19.35
C GLY A 278 21.35 -17.03 20.55
N ASP A 279 22.66 -17.18 20.68
CA ASP A 279 23.28 -17.99 21.74
C ASP A 279 23.39 -17.25 23.10
N LEU A 280 23.24 -15.92 23.10
CA LEU A 280 23.41 -15.08 24.30
C LEU A 280 22.07 -14.75 25.00
N LEU A 281 20.95 -15.00 24.32
CA LEU A 281 19.63 -14.58 24.76
C LEU A 281 18.70 -15.76 24.98
N GLN A 282 18.05 -15.80 26.14
CA GLN A 282 16.89 -16.65 26.34
C GLN A 282 15.61 -15.82 26.11
N PRO A 283 14.92 -15.97 24.96
CA PRO A 283 13.65 -15.31 24.74
C PRO A 283 12.60 -15.88 25.70
N VAL A 284 11.92 -15.00 26.43
CA VAL A 284 10.79 -15.40 27.29
C VAL A 284 9.52 -14.78 26.74
N PRO A 285 8.74 -15.54 25.95
CA PRO A 285 7.52 -15.02 25.37
C PRO A 285 6.53 -14.68 26.49
N ARG A 286 5.95 -13.46 26.42
CA ARG A 286 4.94 -12.97 27.38
C ARG A 286 5.40 -12.95 28.84
N PHE A 287 6.68 -12.65 29.08
CA PHE A 287 7.19 -12.38 30.42
C PHE A 287 6.47 -11.18 31.05
N SER A 288 6.16 -11.28 32.33
CA SER A 288 5.70 -10.15 33.16
C SER A 288 6.49 -10.13 34.45
N ILE A 289 7.08 -8.97 34.75
CA ILE A 289 7.86 -8.75 35.97
C ILE A 289 6.98 -8.88 37.23
N PHE A 290 5.68 -8.59 37.11
CA PHE A 290 4.68 -8.78 38.16
C PHE A 290 4.42 -10.26 38.45
N ILE A 291 4.17 -11.05 37.40
CA ILE A 291 3.95 -12.51 37.53
C ILE A 291 5.18 -13.17 38.13
N ASP A 292 6.38 -12.81 37.65
CA ASP A 292 7.63 -13.37 38.16
C ASP A 292 7.87 -13.01 39.65
N GLY A 293 7.57 -11.78 40.05
CA GLY A 293 7.69 -11.32 41.44
C GLY A 293 6.74 -12.05 42.39
N ILE A 294 5.45 -12.15 42.03
CA ILE A 294 4.46 -12.88 42.84
C ILE A 294 4.80 -14.37 42.91
N ALA A 295 5.13 -14.99 41.77
CA ALA A 295 5.47 -16.41 41.70
C ALA A 295 6.65 -16.80 42.59
N ARG A 296 7.64 -15.90 42.77
CA ARG A 296 8.83 -16.17 43.59
C ARG A 296 8.63 -15.87 45.07
N LEU A 297 7.79 -14.90 45.41
CA LEU A 297 7.55 -14.49 46.80
C LEU A 297 6.44 -15.32 47.46
N TYR A 298 5.43 -15.71 46.69
CA TYR A 298 4.23 -16.40 47.19
C TYR A 298 4.08 -17.81 46.59
N SER A 299 5.19 -18.46 46.21
CA SER A 299 5.20 -19.76 45.52
C SER A 299 4.35 -20.84 46.21
N GLU A 300 4.29 -20.84 47.55
CA GLU A 300 3.53 -21.81 48.34
C GLU A 300 2.01 -21.55 48.36
N GLN A 301 1.57 -20.32 48.03
CA GLN A 301 0.17 -19.90 48.06
C GLN A 301 -0.50 -19.97 46.68
N LEU A 302 0.29 -20.17 45.62
CA LEU A 302 -0.17 -20.13 44.23
C LEU A 302 -0.45 -21.53 43.71
N ILE A 303 -1.57 -21.68 43.00
CA ILE A 303 -1.96 -22.95 42.36
C ILE A 303 -1.23 -23.14 41.03
N LEU A 304 -0.97 -22.03 40.32
CA LEU A 304 -0.34 -22.02 39.00
C LEU A 304 0.96 -21.23 39.06
N LEU A 305 2.01 -21.78 38.44
CA LEU A 305 3.31 -21.13 38.30
C LEU A 305 3.62 -20.91 36.82
N PRO A 306 4.35 -19.83 36.48
CA PRO A 306 4.70 -19.54 35.10
C PRO A 306 5.74 -20.52 34.55
N ALA A 307 5.63 -20.83 33.26
CA ALA A 307 6.45 -21.83 32.58
C ALA A 307 7.96 -21.55 32.58
N TRP A 308 8.40 -20.30 32.76
CA TRP A 308 9.82 -19.97 32.86
C TRP A 308 10.42 -20.27 34.24
N LEU A 309 9.59 -20.48 35.27
CA LEU A 309 10.03 -20.83 36.62
C LEU A 309 10.05 -22.35 36.84
N SER A 310 9.25 -23.12 36.09
CA SER A 310 9.12 -24.58 36.23
C SER A 310 10.37 -25.39 35.84
N ASN A 311 11.35 -24.77 35.17
CA ASN A 311 12.58 -25.47 34.71
C ASN A 311 13.62 -25.71 35.80
N HIS A 312 13.44 -25.15 37.00
CA HIS A 312 14.24 -25.50 38.17
C HIS A 312 13.37 -26.19 39.22
N GLN A 313 13.36 -27.53 39.17
CA GLN A 313 12.89 -28.48 40.20
C GLN A 313 11.38 -28.83 40.28
N VAL A 314 10.81 -29.63 39.36
CA VAL A 314 9.69 -30.60 39.62
C VAL A 314 9.71 -31.72 38.53
N PRO A 315 9.43 -33.02 38.84
CA PRO A 315 9.59 -34.14 37.91
C PRO A 315 8.44 -34.34 36.89
N ALA A 316 8.77 -35.11 35.84
CA ALA A 316 8.09 -35.29 34.55
C ALA A 316 6.68 -35.93 34.53
N PHE A 317 5.75 -35.56 35.43
CA PHE A 317 4.38 -36.09 35.40
C PHE A 317 3.31 -35.11 34.87
N ALA A 318 3.63 -33.84 34.62
CA ALA A 318 2.66 -32.86 34.09
C ALA A 318 2.66 -32.72 32.54
N LEU A 319 3.17 -33.73 31.82
CA LEU A 319 2.97 -33.88 30.37
C LEU A 319 1.77 -34.80 30.13
N TRP A 320 0.56 -34.28 30.32
CA TRP A 320 -0.64 -34.92 29.81
C TRP A 320 -1.58 -33.85 29.25
N THR A 321 -1.49 -33.62 27.94
CA THR A 321 -2.59 -33.02 27.19
C THR A 321 -3.58 -34.13 26.85
N PRO A 322 -4.86 -34.01 27.23
CA PRO A 322 -5.88 -34.83 26.61
C PRO A 322 -6.19 -34.30 25.20
N PRO A 323 -6.43 -35.18 24.22
CA PRO A 323 -6.87 -34.80 22.88
C PRO A 323 -8.40 -34.74 22.79
N LEU A 324 -8.87 -33.97 21.81
CA LEU A 324 -10.14 -34.10 21.08
C LEU A 324 -11.45 -33.67 21.78
N SER A 325 -12.23 -32.85 21.06
CA SER A 325 -13.44 -33.29 20.34
C SER A 325 -14.13 -32.02 19.81
N GLY A 326 -14.36 -31.83 18.51
CA GLY A 326 -15.21 -32.70 17.69
C GLY A 326 -16.67 -32.35 17.92
N LYS A 327 -17.20 -31.40 17.14
CA LYS A 327 -18.66 -31.30 16.91
C LYS A 327 -18.95 -30.69 15.53
N GLU A 328 -19.05 -31.60 14.56
CA GLU A 328 -19.94 -31.45 13.41
C GLU A 328 -21.39 -31.33 13.92
N ILE A 329 -22.17 -30.45 13.31
CA ILE A 329 -23.61 -30.63 13.12
C ILE A 329 -23.91 -30.21 11.69
N ASP A 330 -24.38 -31.16 10.90
CA ASP A 330 -24.85 -31.04 9.53
C ASP A 330 -26.39 -31.19 9.49
N SER A 331 -26.98 -30.94 8.31
CA SER A 331 -28.34 -31.20 7.80
C SER A 331 -29.40 -30.11 8.05
N SER A 332 -29.76 -29.31 7.03
CA SER A 332 -30.84 -29.50 6.01
C SER A 332 -32.23 -29.13 6.58
N GLU A 333 -33.18 -28.44 5.94
CA GLU A 333 -33.61 -28.34 4.54
C GLU A 333 -34.34 -27.01 4.31
N GLY A 334 -34.49 -26.58 3.05
CA GLY A 334 -35.35 -25.45 2.68
C GLY A 334 -35.43 -25.22 1.17
N LYS A 335 -35.97 -26.19 0.43
CA LYS A 335 -36.39 -26.01 -0.97
C LYS A 335 -37.45 -24.91 -1.05
N VAL A 336 -37.23 -23.92 -1.92
CA VAL A 336 -38.31 -23.21 -2.60
C VAL A 336 -38.06 -23.27 -4.10
N THR A 337 -38.87 -24.05 -4.78
CA THR A 337 -39.05 -24.02 -6.23
C THR A 337 -39.86 -22.77 -6.60
N LEU A 338 -39.38 -21.99 -7.56
CA LEU A 338 -40.25 -21.13 -8.36
C LEU A 338 -39.79 -21.18 -9.82
N SER A 339 -40.57 -21.94 -10.58
CA SER A 339 -40.79 -21.79 -12.00
C SER A 339 -40.99 -20.31 -12.35
N MET A 340 -40.33 -19.86 -13.41
CA MET A 340 -41.00 -19.12 -14.47
C MET A 340 -40.14 -19.20 -15.74
N ALA A 341 -40.53 -20.10 -16.64
CA ALA A 341 -40.28 -19.92 -18.06
C ALA A 341 -41.17 -18.76 -18.53
N SER A 342 -40.57 -17.74 -19.14
CA SER A 342 -41.29 -16.84 -20.02
C SER A 342 -40.56 -16.80 -21.36
N THR A 343 -41.05 -17.61 -22.29
CA THR A 343 -40.91 -17.41 -23.72
C THR A 343 -41.36 -15.99 -24.07
N LEU A 344 -40.41 -15.10 -24.36
CA LEU A 344 -40.72 -13.79 -24.91
C LEU A 344 -40.83 -13.92 -26.43
N THR A 345 -42.06 -13.92 -26.92
CA THR A 345 -42.34 -13.66 -28.34
C THR A 345 -42.15 -12.18 -28.61
N TRP A 346 -41.22 -11.84 -29.50
CA TRP A 346 -41.04 -10.47 -29.98
C TRP A 346 -42.27 -10.03 -30.78
N ASN A 347 -43.02 -9.07 -30.25
CA ASN A 347 -43.93 -8.29 -31.06
C ASN A 347 -43.13 -7.15 -31.69
N THR A 348 -43.38 -6.86 -32.96
CA THR A 348 -42.55 -5.98 -33.81
C THR A 348 -42.52 -4.54 -33.28
N SER A 349 -41.52 -4.23 -32.45
CA SER A 349 -41.12 -2.86 -32.09
C SER A 349 -40.35 -2.22 -33.25
N SER A 350 -40.72 -0.98 -33.60
CA SER A 350 -40.17 -0.23 -34.72
C SER A 350 -38.83 0.49 -34.45
N SER A 351 -38.32 0.51 -33.22
CA SER A 351 -37.06 1.17 -32.83
C SER A 351 -36.32 0.41 -31.71
N PHE A 352 -34.98 0.44 -31.75
CA PHE A 352 -34.07 -0.09 -30.72
C PHE A 352 -34.38 0.44 -29.31
N LYS A 353 -34.74 1.73 -29.20
CA LYS A 353 -35.06 2.38 -27.92
C LYS A 353 -36.26 1.76 -27.23
N ASP A 354 -37.31 1.45 -27.99
CA ASP A 354 -38.54 0.87 -27.46
C ASP A 354 -38.33 -0.57 -26.99
N ALA A 355 -37.48 -1.34 -27.68
CA ALA A 355 -37.06 -2.67 -27.24
C ALA A 355 -36.26 -2.63 -25.92
N TYR A 356 -35.38 -1.64 -25.76
CA TYR A 356 -34.63 -1.42 -24.52
C TYR A 356 -35.54 -1.11 -23.32
N TYR A 357 -36.52 -0.21 -23.48
CA TYR A 357 -37.46 0.11 -22.39
C TYR A 357 -38.43 -1.04 -22.08
N GLN A 358 -38.85 -1.82 -23.09
CA GLN A 358 -39.69 -3.00 -22.89
C GLN A 358 -38.96 -4.14 -22.16
N GLY A 359 -37.68 -4.39 -22.50
CA GLY A 359 -36.85 -5.41 -21.82
C GLY A 359 -36.53 -5.07 -20.36
N ARG A 360 -36.53 -3.77 -20.01
CA ARG A 360 -36.24 -3.29 -18.65
C ARG A 360 -37.46 -3.25 -17.72
N ASN A 361 -38.68 -3.28 -18.25
CA ASN A 361 -39.91 -2.96 -17.51
C ASN A 361 -40.38 -4.00 -16.48
N ASN A 362 -39.64 -5.09 -16.23
CA ASN A 362 -39.97 -6.02 -15.14
C ASN A 362 -39.32 -5.71 -13.78
N GLN A 363 -38.56 -4.61 -13.66
CA GLN A 363 -38.08 -4.11 -12.37
C GLN A 363 -38.07 -2.57 -12.37
N SER A 364 -39.21 -1.95 -12.04
CA SER A 364 -39.32 -0.52 -11.84
C SER A 364 -39.28 -0.15 -10.35
N VAL A 365 -38.16 0.44 -9.92
CA VAL A 365 -38.17 1.48 -8.90
C VAL A 365 -38.03 2.80 -9.66
N GLY A 366 -39.09 3.59 -9.65
CA GLY A 366 -39.22 4.80 -10.45
C GLY A 366 -38.23 5.88 -10.02
N TYR A 367 -37.46 6.39 -10.98
CA TYR A 367 -36.92 7.74 -10.91
C TYR A 367 -37.76 8.62 -11.83
N LEU A 368 -38.53 9.51 -11.20
CA LEU A 368 -39.21 10.61 -11.87
C LEU A 368 -38.16 11.51 -12.53
N LEU A 369 -38.29 11.68 -13.84
CA LEU A 369 -37.58 12.68 -14.62
C LEU A 369 -37.99 14.07 -14.12
N ILE A 370 -37.12 14.73 -13.36
CA ILE A 370 -37.15 16.18 -13.24
C ILE A 370 -36.37 16.71 -14.44
N GLN A 371 -37.12 17.07 -15.49
CA GLN A 371 -36.65 18.06 -16.46
C GLN A 371 -36.70 19.41 -15.76
N ASN A 372 -35.55 19.93 -15.36
CA ASN A 372 -35.35 21.37 -15.27
C ASN A 372 -34.24 21.71 -16.26
N GLU A 373 -34.64 22.34 -17.36
CA GLU A 373 -33.76 23.18 -18.17
C GLU A 373 -33.35 24.36 -17.29
N GLU A 374 -32.07 24.41 -16.89
CA GLU A 374 -31.47 25.63 -16.38
C GLU A 374 -30.54 26.14 -17.48
N GLU A 375 -31.00 27.21 -18.13
CA GLU A 375 -30.28 28.01 -19.11
C GLU A 375 -29.00 28.59 -18.48
N GLU A 376 -27.90 28.49 -19.22
CA GLU A 376 -26.65 29.19 -18.92
C GLU A 376 -26.87 30.70 -19.06
N GLY A 377 -26.89 31.41 -17.94
CA GLY A 377 -26.76 32.86 -17.88
C GLY A 377 -25.34 33.24 -17.45
N GLU A 378 -24.61 33.91 -18.34
CA GLU A 378 -23.36 34.61 -18.03
C GLU A 378 -23.66 35.80 -17.10
N GLU A 379 -23.09 35.80 -15.89
CA GLU A 379 -22.88 37.03 -15.10
C GLU A 379 -21.42 37.12 -14.64
N GLU A 380 -20.71 38.13 -15.15
CA GLU A 380 -19.43 38.59 -14.64
C GLU A 380 -19.61 39.29 -13.28
N GLU A 381 -18.87 38.85 -12.25
CA GLU A 381 -18.48 39.74 -11.15
C GLU A 381 -17.08 39.44 -10.57
N LYS A 382 -16.46 40.53 -10.09
CA LYS A 382 -15.02 40.85 -9.92
C LYS A 382 -14.24 40.08 -8.83
N PRO A 383 -12.89 40.12 -8.84
CA PRO A 383 -12.05 39.17 -8.11
C PRO A 383 -11.90 39.55 -6.62
N LYS A 384 -12.30 38.64 -5.73
CA LYS A 384 -11.95 38.70 -4.30
C LYS A 384 -10.62 37.98 -4.05
N LYS A 385 -9.61 38.76 -3.65
CA LYS A 385 -8.25 38.30 -3.27
C LYS A 385 -8.31 37.18 -2.21
N LYS A 386 -7.93 35.96 -2.59
CA LYS A 386 -7.72 34.84 -1.67
C LYS A 386 -6.24 34.72 -1.31
N LYS A 387 -5.97 34.69 0.00
CA LYS A 387 -4.65 34.54 0.63
C LYS A 387 -3.94 33.28 0.13
N LYS A 388 -2.62 33.37 -0.11
CA LYS A 388 -1.74 32.28 -0.56
C LYS A 388 -1.86 31.05 0.35
N LYS A 389 -2.43 29.97 -0.19
CA LYS A 389 -2.41 28.63 0.39
C LYS A 389 -1.05 28.02 0.05
N GLN A 390 -0.26 27.63 1.05
CA GLN A 390 1.02 26.97 0.85
C GLN A 390 0.75 25.58 0.25
N SER A 391 1.11 25.40 -1.02
CA SER A 391 0.90 24.16 -1.77
C SER A 391 1.83 23.08 -1.23
N THR A 392 1.27 22.03 -0.63
CA THR A 392 1.93 20.74 -0.47
C THR A 392 2.45 20.30 -1.84
N LEU A 393 3.77 20.20 -1.99
CA LEU A 393 4.40 19.82 -3.24
C LEU A 393 3.91 18.42 -3.61
N GLU A 394 3.25 18.30 -4.77
CA GLU A 394 2.78 16.99 -5.23
C GLU A 394 3.99 16.08 -5.49
N PRO A 395 4.08 14.91 -4.83
CA PRO A 395 5.22 14.00 -5.02
C PRO A 395 5.35 13.53 -6.48
N LYS A 396 4.27 13.59 -7.26
CA LYS A 396 4.23 13.23 -8.69
C LYS A 396 5.20 14.06 -9.55
N ILE A 397 5.43 15.34 -9.20
CA ILE A 397 6.30 16.24 -9.99
C ILE A 397 7.78 15.85 -9.81
N PHE A 398 8.16 15.41 -8.62
CA PHE A 398 9.52 14.91 -8.34
C PHE A 398 9.82 13.63 -9.11
N PHE A 399 8.90 12.66 -9.09
CA PHE A 399 9.05 11.41 -9.84
C PHE A 399 9.09 11.63 -11.35
N ALA A 400 8.32 12.61 -11.87
CA ALA A 400 8.38 12.99 -13.28
C ALA A 400 9.75 13.59 -13.66
N ASN A 401 10.32 14.46 -12.82
CA ASN A 401 11.64 15.04 -13.05
C ASN A 401 12.74 13.97 -13.05
N GLU A 402 12.71 13.05 -12.08
CA GLU A 402 13.66 11.93 -11.98
C GLU A 402 13.59 11.00 -13.19
N ARG A 403 12.38 10.63 -13.64
CA ARG A 403 12.19 9.83 -14.86
C ARG A 403 12.85 10.48 -16.07
N THR A 404 12.61 11.77 -16.29
CA THR A 404 13.21 12.47 -17.43
C THR A 404 14.74 12.51 -17.34
N PHE A 405 15.30 12.72 -16.14
CA PHE A 405 16.75 12.69 -15.93
C PHE A 405 17.35 11.31 -16.27
N ILE A 406 16.70 10.25 -15.82
CA ILE A 406 17.11 8.87 -16.13
C ILE A 406 17.05 8.63 -17.65
N ASP A 407 16.02 9.12 -18.35
CA ASP A 407 15.91 8.95 -19.79
C ASP A 407 17.03 9.70 -20.55
N TRP A 408 17.41 10.91 -20.12
CA TRP A 408 18.58 11.62 -20.67
C TRP A 408 19.90 10.88 -20.42
N LEU A 409 20.07 10.27 -19.25
CA LEU A 409 21.26 9.46 -18.95
C LEU A 409 21.31 8.18 -19.79
N LYS A 410 20.16 7.53 -20.05
CA LYS A 410 20.11 6.37 -20.96
C LYS A 410 20.61 6.74 -22.35
N PHE A 411 20.22 7.90 -22.90
CA PHE A 411 20.72 8.36 -24.20
C PHE A 411 22.23 8.64 -24.18
N SER A 412 22.73 9.30 -23.14
CA SER A 412 24.18 9.53 -22.98
C SER A 412 24.95 8.20 -22.88
N MET A 413 24.42 7.23 -22.14
CA MET A 413 25.01 5.90 -22.01
C MET A 413 25.08 5.18 -23.36
N LEU A 414 24.04 5.22 -24.18
CA LEU A 414 24.05 4.60 -25.51
C LEU A 414 25.14 5.21 -26.43
N ILE A 415 25.29 6.54 -26.42
CA ILE A 415 26.33 7.22 -27.21
C ILE A 415 27.72 6.90 -26.64
N LEU A 416 27.85 6.85 -25.32
CA LEU A 416 29.10 6.48 -24.65
C LEU A 416 29.52 5.04 -24.97
N THR A 417 28.58 4.09 -24.99
CA THR A 417 28.85 2.71 -25.38
C THR A 417 29.32 2.64 -26.84
N ALA A 418 28.67 3.37 -27.76
CA ALA A 418 29.10 3.45 -29.16
C ALA A 418 30.47 4.13 -29.32
N ALA A 419 30.78 5.13 -28.50
CA ALA A 419 32.09 5.78 -28.47
C ALA A 419 33.18 4.81 -28.00
N LEU A 420 32.93 4.08 -26.92
CA LEU A 420 33.88 3.10 -26.36
C LEU A 420 34.13 1.92 -27.30
N THR A 421 33.11 1.46 -28.04
CA THR A 421 33.30 0.40 -29.03
C THR A 421 34.20 0.87 -30.17
N LEU A 422 34.02 2.10 -30.65
CA LEU A 422 34.86 2.69 -31.70
C LEU A 422 36.29 2.99 -31.22
N LEU A 423 36.47 3.35 -29.94
CA LEU A 423 37.80 3.58 -29.35
C LEU A 423 38.58 2.29 -29.12
N ASN A 424 37.91 1.20 -28.76
CA ASN A 424 38.56 -0.09 -28.47
C ASN A 424 38.85 -0.91 -29.74
N PHE A 425 37.97 -0.86 -30.74
CA PHE A 425 38.06 -1.72 -31.93
C PHE A 425 38.24 -0.97 -33.25
N GLY A 426 38.34 0.36 -33.22
CA GLY A 426 38.40 1.17 -34.44
C GLY A 426 39.81 1.53 -34.90
N ASP A 427 39.95 1.74 -36.21
CA ASP A 427 41.13 2.38 -36.83
C ASP A 427 41.34 3.81 -36.33
N TYR A 428 42.49 4.43 -36.64
CA TYR A 428 42.81 5.82 -36.23
C TYR A 428 41.68 6.84 -36.52
N VAL A 429 41.01 6.73 -37.68
CA VAL A 429 39.86 7.57 -38.05
C VAL A 429 38.65 7.30 -37.14
N SER A 430 38.40 6.02 -36.84
CA SER A 430 37.32 5.58 -35.95
C SER A 430 37.60 5.94 -34.48
N MET A 431 38.87 5.98 -34.05
CA MET A 431 39.26 6.47 -32.73
C MET A 431 38.99 7.97 -32.58
N ILE A 432 39.30 8.78 -33.60
CA ILE A 432 38.98 10.22 -33.61
C ILE A 432 37.46 10.41 -33.51
N ALA A 433 36.68 9.65 -34.29
CA ALA A 433 35.22 9.68 -34.22
C ALA A 433 34.67 9.19 -32.86
N GLY A 434 35.27 8.16 -32.27
CA GLY A 434 34.92 7.69 -30.94
C GLY A 434 35.20 8.75 -29.87
N SER A 435 36.32 9.48 -29.97
CA SER A 435 36.66 10.58 -29.07
C SER A 435 35.68 11.75 -29.17
N THR A 436 35.23 12.11 -30.39
CA THR A 436 34.21 13.16 -30.56
C THR A 436 32.85 12.73 -30.00
N PHE A 437 32.43 11.47 -30.21
CA PHE A 437 31.21 10.93 -29.59
C PHE A 437 31.30 10.86 -28.06
N PHE A 438 32.48 10.54 -27.51
CA PHE A 438 32.72 10.56 -26.07
C PHE A 438 32.54 11.96 -25.48
N GLY A 439 33.07 12.98 -26.15
CA GLY A 439 32.88 14.39 -25.77
C GLY A 439 31.40 14.80 -25.80
N ILE A 440 30.65 14.41 -26.83
CA ILE A 440 29.22 14.70 -26.94
C ILE A 440 28.42 14.00 -25.83
N ALA A 441 28.73 12.73 -25.52
CA ALA A 441 28.09 12.00 -24.43
C ALA A 441 28.30 12.70 -23.08
N ALA A 442 29.50 13.22 -22.81
CA ALA A 442 29.81 13.99 -21.61
C ALA A 442 29.04 15.31 -21.54
N VAL A 443 28.94 16.05 -22.65
CA VAL A 443 28.15 17.29 -22.73
C VAL A 443 26.67 17.03 -22.45
N ILE A 444 26.10 15.96 -22.99
CA ILE A 444 24.70 15.56 -22.75
C ILE A 444 24.48 15.17 -21.28
N ALA A 445 25.43 14.45 -20.67
CA ALA A 445 25.34 14.09 -19.25
C ALA A 445 25.37 15.32 -18.33
N LEU A 446 26.26 16.28 -18.61
CA LEU A 446 26.34 17.55 -17.88
C LEU A 446 25.08 18.40 -18.08
N TYR A 447 24.54 18.44 -19.29
CA TYR A 447 23.27 19.10 -19.59
C TYR A 447 22.11 18.48 -18.79
N ALA A 448 22.00 17.16 -18.76
CA ALA A 448 20.98 16.45 -18.00
C ALA A 448 21.05 16.77 -16.50
N PHE A 449 22.26 16.77 -15.92
CA PHE A 449 22.48 17.13 -14.52
C PHE A 449 22.14 18.60 -14.23
N GLY A 450 22.55 19.52 -15.10
CA GLY A 450 22.23 20.93 -15.00
C GLY A 450 20.72 21.19 -15.08
N ARG A 451 20.03 20.56 -16.04
CA ARG A 451 18.57 20.66 -16.18
C ARG A 451 17.85 20.06 -14.98
N TYR A 452 18.29 18.91 -14.47
CA TYR A 452 17.71 18.30 -13.27
C TYR A 452 17.78 19.25 -12.06
N ARG A 453 18.96 19.84 -11.80
CA ARG A 453 19.15 20.81 -10.71
C ARG A 453 18.33 22.07 -10.92
N TYR A 454 18.31 22.59 -12.14
CA TYR A 454 17.56 23.79 -12.48
C TYR A 454 16.05 23.57 -12.29
N ARG A 455 15.49 22.46 -12.77
CA ARG A 455 14.09 22.12 -12.56
C ARG A 455 13.78 21.84 -11.08
N ALA A 456 14.66 21.15 -10.35
CA ALA A 456 14.49 20.92 -8.92
C ALA A 456 14.43 22.25 -8.12
N TYR A 457 15.27 23.22 -8.49
CA TYR A 457 15.23 24.58 -7.94
C TYR A 457 13.93 25.32 -8.33
N GLN A 458 13.47 25.18 -9.56
CA GLN A 458 12.23 25.81 -10.02
C GLN A 458 10.96 25.21 -9.39
N ILE A 459 10.93 23.90 -9.13
CA ILE A 459 9.80 23.22 -8.44
C ILE A 459 9.70 23.72 -6.99
N HIS A 460 10.84 23.95 -6.33
CA HIS A 460 10.86 24.51 -4.98
C HIS A 460 10.34 25.97 -4.94
N ASN A 461 10.62 26.76 -5.98
CA ASN A 461 10.39 28.21 -5.94
C ASN A 461 9.14 28.71 -6.70
N THR A 462 8.65 28.00 -7.72
CA THR A 462 7.58 28.48 -8.61
C THR A 462 6.69 27.34 -9.12
N PRO A 463 5.72 26.83 -8.34
CA PRO A 463 4.96 25.61 -8.66
C PRO A 463 3.90 25.74 -9.79
N HIS A 464 3.70 26.92 -10.40
CA HIS A 464 2.61 27.17 -11.36
C HIS A 464 3.04 27.32 -12.83
N MET A 465 4.31 27.08 -13.16
CA MET A 465 4.81 27.20 -14.54
C MET A 465 4.92 25.82 -15.20
N ARG A 466 4.50 25.69 -16.47
CA ARG A 466 4.72 24.50 -17.30
C ARG A 466 6.23 24.32 -17.57
N TYR A 467 6.74 23.10 -17.37
CA TYR A 467 8.15 22.74 -17.50
C TYR A 467 8.40 21.90 -18.76
N ASP A 468 8.21 22.48 -19.94
CA ASP A 468 8.46 21.79 -21.21
C ASP A 468 9.87 22.09 -21.73
N ASP A 469 10.68 21.04 -21.95
CA ASP A 469 12.03 21.18 -22.51
C ASP A 469 11.99 21.12 -24.04
N LEU A 470 11.70 22.26 -24.66
CA LEU A 470 11.62 22.38 -26.12
C LEU A 470 13.00 22.32 -26.80
N PHE A 471 14.04 22.81 -26.13
CA PHE A 471 15.38 23.00 -26.72
C PHE A 471 16.29 21.77 -26.64
N GLY A 472 16.05 20.87 -25.68
CA GLY A 472 16.93 19.72 -25.44
C GLY A 472 17.04 18.77 -26.63
N PRO A 473 15.91 18.19 -27.10
CA PRO A 473 15.93 17.25 -28.22
C PRO A 473 16.47 17.86 -29.52
N PHE A 474 16.15 19.13 -29.77
CA PHE A 474 16.64 19.87 -30.93
C PHE A 474 18.18 20.00 -30.91
N GLY A 475 18.75 20.41 -29.77
CA GLY A 475 20.20 20.52 -29.62
C GLY A 475 20.93 19.18 -29.77
N LEU A 476 20.36 18.08 -29.25
CA LEU A 476 20.91 16.74 -29.39
C LEU A 476 20.98 16.32 -30.86
N CYS A 477 19.89 16.50 -31.61
CA CYS A 477 19.86 16.17 -33.04
C CYS A 477 20.91 16.95 -33.84
N CYS A 478 21.03 18.27 -33.61
CA CYS A 478 22.03 19.08 -34.29
C CYS A 478 23.47 18.63 -34.00
N LEU A 479 23.80 18.35 -32.73
CA LEU A 479 25.13 17.86 -32.34
C LEU A 479 25.44 16.49 -32.96
N PHE A 480 24.44 15.61 -33.01
CA PHE A 480 24.61 14.28 -33.58
C PHE A 480 24.82 14.31 -35.09
N VAL A 481 24.06 15.14 -35.81
CA VAL A 481 24.25 15.35 -37.26
C VAL A 481 25.63 15.94 -37.54
N ALA A 482 26.07 16.93 -36.76
CA ALA A 482 27.41 17.49 -36.91
C ALA A 482 28.52 16.43 -36.71
N ALA A 483 28.36 15.54 -35.72
CA ALA A 483 29.29 14.45 -35.48
C ALA A 483 29.32 13.42 -36.62
N MET A 484 28.15 13.10 -37.21
CA MET A 484 28.07 12.22 -38.38
C MET A 484 28.71 12.85 -39.62
N VAL A 485 28.47 14.14 -39.87
CA VAL A 485 29.11 14.85 -40.99
C VAL A 485 30.62 14.88 -40.81
N LEU A 486 31.11 15.15 -39.61
CA LEU A 486 32.53 15.11 -39.30
C LEU A 486 33.12 13.70 -39.51
N ASN A 487 32.42 12.66 -39.09
CA ASN A 487 32.83 11.27 -39.37
C ASN A 487 32.93 11.00 -40.87
N PHE A 488 31.95 11.47 -41.65
CA PHE A 488 31.92 11.28 -43.10
C PHE A 488 33.07 12.02 -43.80
N VAL A 489 33.33 13.27 -43.43
CA VAL A 489 34.43 14.08 -43.98
C VAL A 489 35.79 13.46 -43.65
N LEU A 490 36.01 13.06 -42.40
CA LEU A 490 37.27 12.41 -41.99
C LEU A 490 37.52 11.10 -42.76
N ARG A 491 36.46 10.35 -43.04
CA ARG A 491 36.56 9.09 -43.79
C ARG A 491 36.71 9.30 -45.30
N TRP A 492 36.23 10.43 -45.81
CA TRP A 492 36.43 10.85 -47.19
C TRP A 492 37.89 11.28 -47.44
N GLU A 493 38.49 12.02 -46.51
CA GLU A 493 39.88 12.46 -46.61
C GLU A 493 40.89 11.32 -46.39
N HIS A 494 40.55 10.35 -45.55
CA HIS A 494 41.38 9.17 -45.27
C HIS A 494 40.65 7.87 -45.65
N PRO A 495 40.57 7.53 -46.96
CA PRO A 495 39.96 6.28 -47.40
C PRO A 495 40.73 5.08 -46.82
N SER A 496 40.00 4.17 -46.19
CA SER A 496 40.56 2.94 -45.61
C SER A 496 41.19 2.08 -46.70
N THR A 497 42.48 1.73 -46.55
CA THR A 497 43.14 0.74 -47.40
C THR A 497 42.42 -0.61 -47.24
N PRO A 498 42.07 -1.30 -48.35
CA PRO A 498 41.34 -2.57 -48.27
C PRO A 498 42.26 -3.64 -47.69
N GLY A 499 42.16 -3.89 -46.38
CA GLY A 499 42.94 -4.93 -45.70
C GLY A 499 42.78 -5.02 -44.19
N THR A 500 42.31 -3.97 -43.51
CA THR A 500 42.43 -3.90 -42.04
C THR A 500 41.10 -3.75 -41.31
N PHE A 501 39.98 -4.27 -41.84
CA PHE A 501 38.70 -4.14 -41.13
C PHE A 501 38.58 -5.06 -39.90
N LEU A 502 39.55 -5.95 -39.64
CA LEU A 502 39.57 -6.86 -38.48
C LEU A 502 40.96 -7.15 -37.89
N GLY A 503 41.99 -6.33 -38.16
CA GLY A 503 43.30 -6.51 -37.52
C GLY A 503 43.95 -7.90 -37.66
N THR A 504 43.58 -8.70 -38.67
CA THR A 504 44.28 -9.96 -38.97
C THR A 504 45.45 -9.66 -39.89
N ASN A 505 46.66 -9.64 -39.32
CA ASN A 505 47.92 -9.68 -40.06
C ASN A 505 47.92 -10.88 -41.02
N ASN A 506 47.79 -10.63 -42.32
CA ASN A 506 48.14 -11.62 -43.36
C ASN A 506 49.66 -11.69 -43.54
N GLN A 507 50.42 -12.01 -42.49
CA GLN A 507 51.87 -12.30 -42.55
C GLN A 507 52.21 -13.79 -42.42
N THR A 508 51.29 -14.70 -42.75
CA THR A 508 51.59 -16.14 -42.80
C THR A 508 51.06 -16.77 -44.08
N ARG A 509 51.65 -16.38 -45.22
CA ARG A 509 51.73 -17.22 -46.44
C ARG A 509 52.71 -16.60 -47.44
N GLN A 510 54.01 -16.72 -47.13
CA GLN A 510 55.12 -16.85 -48.08
C GLN A 510 56.43 -16.80 -47.29
N GLN A 511 56.85 -17.97 -46.80
CA GLN A 511 58.22 -18.52 -46.87
C GLN A 511 58.31 -19.77 -45.99
#